data_AF-A0A965AEN5-F1
#
_entry.id   AF-A0A965AEN5-F1
#
_cell.length_a   1.000
_cell.length_b   1.000
_cell.length_c   1.000
_cell.angle_alpha   90.00
_cell.angle_beta   90.00
_cell.angle_gamma   90.00
#
_symmetry.space_group_name_H-M   'P 1'
#
loop_
_entity.id
_entity.type
_entity.pdbx_description
1 polymer ?
#
loop_
_entity_poly.entity_id
_entity_poly.type
_entity_poly.pdbx_seq_one_letter_code
_entity_poly.pdbx_strand_id
1 'polypeptide(L)'
;STSFRFSQDIANLAIEALKLKNYLGDHQSIPITGKGNNNTNKTRAIIARTNLGLLLKAIEFVTEKKKVKHIYFEGNINSYTYADDGASLYDVLSLYNAKRHLIKDKLIKSMKDLDELEDYIEKTEDVQLGMMVEIVREYGNEIPNIIKAIKEKHVDNDDKEKAEMIFSTVHRCKGMEYDIVQLVNDFISEEKLKKLKEDKKAEEINATKLNEEINLLYVAVTRTKNSLHIPDALIPDEFPASPQILVMKDTNEEEKEEKNNTASKSRKQPDSKKEKAYLVEEIRTRHKDAYKPWTPALDRELSVMFSEGVTVKDMAKHFGRTKGAIASRMMRLGLVE
;
A
#
# COMPACT_ATOMS: atom_id res chain seq x y z
N SER A 1 27.07 6.15 12.60
CA SER A 1 26.12 5.87 13.69
C SER A 1 25.80 4.38 13.70
N THR A 2 25.84 3.71 14.85
CA THR A 2 25.60 2.26 14.93
C THR A 2 24.23 2.00 15.56
N SER A 3 23.36 1.29 14.86
CA SER A 3 22.04 0.85 15.32
C SER A 3 22.09 -0.62 15.69
N PHE A 4 21.60 -0.98 16.88
CA PHE A 4 21.40 -2.38 17.29
C PHE A 4 19.98 -2.88 17.02
N ARG A 5 19.12 -2.04 16.41
CA ARG A 5 17.72 -2.37 16.16
C ARG A 5 17.53 -3.31 14.97
N PHE A 6 18.22 -2.99 13.88
CA PHE A 6 18.07 -3.63 12.57
C PHE A 6 19.42 -4.06 12.00
N SER A 7 19.38 -4.96 11.03
CA SER A 7 20.55 -5.53 10.36
C SER A 7 21.27 -4.52 9.46
N GLN A 8 22.45 -4.90 8.97
CA GLN A 8 23.18 -4.07 8.01
C GLN A 8 22.42 -3.89 6.69
N ASP A 9 21.60 -4.85 6.27
CA ASP A 9 20.83 -4.75 5.02
C ASP A 9 19.79 -3.63 5.10
N ILE A 10 19.04 -3.58 6.20
CA ILE A 10 18.08 -2.49 6.46
C ILE A 10 18.82 -1.16 6.63
N ALA A 11 20.00 -1.16 7.25
CA ALA A 11 20.84 0.04 7.36
C ALA A 11 21.27 0.56 5.99
N ASN A 12 21.66 -0.33 5.07
CA ASN A 12 22.04 0.03 3.70
C ASN A 12 20.85 0.63 2.96
N LEU A 13 19.67 0.02 3.05
CA LEU A 13 18.46 0.57 2.43
C LEU A 13 18.11 1.96 2.99
N ALA A 14 18.24 2.14 4.31
CA ALA A 14 18.01 3.43 4.94
C ALA A 14 19.02 4.50 4.48
N ILE A 15 20.27 4.12 4.22
CA ILE A 15 21.28 5.01 3.63
C ILE A 15 20.89 5.37 2.19
N GLU A 16 20.49 4.39 1.37
CA GLU A 16 20.04 4.66 0.00
C GLU A 16 18.82 5.58 -0.04
N ALA A 17 17.85 5.37 0.85
CA ALA A 17 16.70 6.27 0.99
C ALA A 17 17.15 7.71 1.29
N LEU A 18 18.17 7.91 2.14
CA LEU A 18 18.74 9.24 2.40
C LEU A 18 19.56 9.79 1.23
N LYS A 19 20.14 8.96 0.37
CA LYS A 19 20.84 9.42 -0.85
C LYS A 19 19.88 10.09 -1.83
N LEU A 20 18.58 9.86 -1.74
CA LEU A 20 17.59 10.63 -2.50
C LEU A 20 17.72 12.15 -2.25
N LYS A 21 18.32 12.57 -1.12
CA LYS A 21 18.62 13.99 -0.87
C LYS A 21 19.67 14.58 -1.81
N ASN A 22 20.49 13.77 -2.48
CA ASN A 22 21.38 14.23 -3.53
C ASN A 22 20.62 14.86 -4.70
N TYR A 23 19.33 14.52 -4.84
CA TYR A 23 18.47 15.22 -5.78
C TYR A 23 18.18 16.66 -5.30
N LEU A 24 18.19 16.97 -4.01
CA LEU A 24 17.87 18.30 -3.49
C LEU A 24 19.09 19.20 -3.23
N GLY A 25 20.30 18.65 -3.37
CA GLY A 25 21.57 19.35 -3.16
C GLY A 25 22.66 18.38 -2.69
N ASP A 26 23.85 18.89 -2.40
CA ASP A 26 24.95 18.04 -1.90
C ASP A 26 24.62 17.50 -0.51
N HIS A 27 24.37 16.19 -0.43
CA HIS A 27 24.18 15.50 0.84
C HIS A 27 25.37 14.58 1.14
N GLN A 28 26.05 14.85 2.24
CA GLN A 28 27.06 13.93 2.74
C GLN A 28 26.39 12.64 3.23
N SER A 29 26.80 11.52 2.65
CA SER A 29 26.34 10.21 3.09
C SER A 29 26.67 10.00 4.57
N ILE A 30 25.64 9.69 5.35
CA ILE A 30 25.79 9.40 6.78
C ILE A 30 26.02 7.89 6.92
N PRO A 31 27.18 7.43 7.39
CA PRO A 31 27.42 6.01 7.57
C PRO A 31 26.54 5.47 8.71
N ILE A 32 25.68 4.51 8.38
CA ILE A 32 24.83 3.77 9.32
C ILE A 32 25.28 2.31 9.35
N THR A 33 25.59 1.81 10.53
CA THR A 33 25.96 0.40 10.74
C THR A 33 24.83 -0.30 11.49
N GLY A 34 24.24 -1.33 10.90
CA GLY A 34 23.21 -2.16 11.51
C GLY A 34 23.82 -3.40 12.14
N LYS A 35 23.62 -3.58 13.45
CA LYS A 35 24.09 -4.74 14.23
C LYS A 35 22.94 -5.52 14.89
N GLY A 36 21.69 -5.23 14.52
CA GLY A 36 20.53 -5.96 15.02
C GLY A 36 20.47 -7.38 14.47
N ASN A 37 20.12 -8.34 15.33
CA ASN A 37 19.94 -9.76 14.99
C ASN A 37 18.61 -10.32 15.55
N ASN A 38 17.56 -9.51 15.52
CA ASN A 38 16.25 -9.92 16.03
C ASN A 38 15.61 -10.95 15.10
N ASN A 39 15.23 -12.11 15.67
CA ASN A 39 14.47 -13.16 14.98
C ASN A 39 13.02 -13.25 15.51
N THR A 40 12.57 -12.28 16.29
CA THR A 40 11.20 -12.21 16.81
C THR A 40 10.26 -11.70 15.72
N ASN A 41 9.05 -12.26 15.64
CA ASN A 41 7.99 -11.90 14.67
C ASN A 41 6.64 -11.64 15.38
N LYS A 42 6.68 -11.02 16.57
CA LYS A 42 5.49 -10.82 17.42
C LYS A 42 4.67 -9.62 16.96
N THR A 43 5.34 -8.51 16.65
CA THR A 43 4.70 -7.23 16.34
C THR A 43 4.75 -6.94 14.85
N ARG A 44 3.58 -6.67 14.25
CA ARG A 44 3.44 -6.41 12.82
C ARG A 44 2.80 -5.05 12.63
N ALA A 45 3.38 -4.23 11.77
CA ALA A 45 2.82 -2.91 11.48
C ALA A 45 2.76 -2.63 9.99
N ILE A 46 1.66 -2.03 9.55
CA ILE A 46 1.55 -1.36 8.26
C ILE A 46 1.77 0.14 8.51
N ILE A 47 2.76 0.70 7.82
CA ILE A 47 3.16 2.10 7.94
C ILE A 47 2.89 2.83 6.63
N ALA A 48 2.08 3.89 6.70
CA ALA A 48 1.76 4.75 5.58
C ALA A 48 2.25 6.18 5.80
N ARG A 49 2.43 6.93 4.72
CA ARG A 49 2.65 8.38 4.79
C ARG A 49 1.36 9.14 5.06
N THR A 50 0.26 8.70 4.45
CA THR A 50 -1.05 9.35 4.44
C THR A 50 -2.08 8.57 5.24
N ASN A 51 -3.10 9.28 5.72
CA ASN A 51 -4.22 8.68 6.43
C ASN A 51 -5.06 7.75 5.52
N LEU A 52 -5.25 8.15 4.26
CA LEU A 52 -6.03 7.41 3.28
C LEU A 52 -5.32 6.14 2.81
N GLY A 53 -4.00 6.20 2.56
CA GLY A 53 -3.20 5.01 2.23
C GLY A 53 -3.26 3.97 3.34
N LEU A 54 -3.22 4.41 4.60
CA LEU A 54 -3.41 3.54 5.76
C LEU A 54 -4.83 2.93 5.80
N LEU A 55 -5.85 3.74 5.54
CA LEU A 55 -7.24 3.28 5.53
C LEU A 55 -7.50 2.24 4.45
N LEU A 56 -7.01 2.47 3.23
CA LEU A 56 -7.12 1.53 2.11
C LEU A 56 -6.51 0.17 2.50
N LYS A 57 -5.29 0.19 3.05
CA LYS A 57 -4.62 -1.04 3.50
C LYS A 57 -5.35 -1.74 4.65
N ALA A 58 -5.99 -0.99 5.54
CA ALA A 58 -6.82 -1.57 6.59
C ALA A 58 -8.09 -2.22 6.05
N ILE A 59 -8.74 -1.58 5.07
CA ILE A 59 -9.89 -2.14 4.36
C ILE A 59 -9.49 -3.45 3.68
N GLU A 60 -8.41 -3.47 2.91
CA GLU A 60 -7.88 -4.68 2.27
C GLU A 60 -7.58 -5.78 3.29
N PHE A 61 -6.93 -5.44 4.40
CA PHE A 61 -6.57 -6.40 5.43
C PHE A 61 -7.79 -7.04 6.09
N VAL A 62 -8.80 -6.25 6.48
CA VAL A 62 -10.00 -6.74 7.17
C VAL A 62 -10.95 -7.48 6.24
N THR A 63 -11.03 -7.08 4.97
CA THR A 63 -11.86 -7.77 3.96
C THR A 63 -11.29 -9.12 3.58
N GLU A 64 -9.96 -9.24 3.43
CA GLU A 64 -9.32 -10.49 3.03
C GLU A 64 -9.08 -11.44 4.20
N LYS A 65 -8.68 -10.93 5.36
CA LYS A 65 -8.49 -11.74 6.57
C LYS A 65 -9.74 -11.73 7.46
N LYS A 66 -10.78 -12.42 7.00
CA LYS A 66 -12.07 -12.52 7.72
C LYS A 66 -11.95 -13.00 9.17
N LYS A 67 -10.95 -13.83 9.49
CA LYS A 67 -10.70 -14.39 10.83
C LYS A 67 -9.97 -13.44 11.80
N VAL A 68 -9.46 -12.29 11.35
CA VAL A 68 -8.79 -11.32 12.23
C VAL A 68 -9.78 -10.81 13.28
N LYS A 69 -9.33 -10.82 14.54
CA LYS A 69 -10.11 -10.40 15.71
C LYS A 69 -9.67 -9.06 16.25
N HIS A 70 -8.36 -8.81 16.28
CA HIS A 70 -7.79 -7.65 16.96
C HIS A 70 -6.85 -6.89 16.04
N ILE A 71 -7.17 -5.63 15.78
CA ILE A 71 -6.32 -4.68 15.08
C ILE A 71 -6.14 -3.44 15.94
N TYR A 72 -5.05 -2.72 15.72
CA TYR A 72 -4.78 -1.50 16.46
C TYR A 72 -4.38 -0.38 15.52
N PHE A 73 -4.93 0.82 15.73
CA PHE A 73 -4.56 2.03 15.01
C PHE A 73 -3.85 2.96 15.98
N GLU A 74 -2.70 3.48 15.57
CA GLU A 74 -2.04 4.53 16.33
C GLU A 74 -2.83 5.83 16.21
N GLY A 75 -3.53 6.23 17.28
CA GLY A 75 -4.33 7.46 17.35
C GLY A 75 -5.80 7.27 16.89
N ASN A 76 -6.50 8.37 16.61
CA ASN A 76 -7.96 8.31 16.41
C ASN A 76 -8.34 7.75 15.03
N ILE A 77 -9.07 6.63 15.01
CA ILE A 77 -9.53 6.01 13.77
C ILE A 77 -10.40 6.93 12.90
N ASN A 78 -11.16 7.82 13.50
CA ASN A 78 -12.07 8.72 12.78
C ASN A 78 -11.32 9.74 11.93
N SER A 79 -10.05 10.05 12.22
CA SER A 79 -9.26 10.97 11.39
C SER A 79 -8.88 10.37 10.04
N TYR A 80 -8.97 9.05 9.87
CA TYR A 80 -8.52 8.39 8.64
C TYR A 80 -9.51 8.45 7.48
N THR A 81 -10.78 8.78 7.75
CA THR A 81 -11.82 8.90 6.71
C THR A 81 -11.86 10.28 6.04
N TYR A 82 -10.85 11.11 6.31
CA TYR A 82 -10.74 12.49 5.83
C TYR A 82 -9.39 12.69 5.11
N ALA A 83 -9.41 13.49 4.05
CA ALA A 83 -8.21 14.06 3.42
C ALA A 83 -7.73 15.29 4.21
N ASP A 84 -6.53 15.76 3.87
CA ASP A 84 -5.89 16.91 4.53
C ASP A 84 -6.64 18.23 4.28
N ASP A 85 -7.40 18.32 3.18
CA ASP A 85 -8.25 19.45 2.81
C ASP A 85 -9.65 19.43 3.47
N GLY A 86 -9.96 18.36 4.23
CA GLY A 86 -11.22 18.16 4.92
C GLY A 86 -12.28 17.40 4.13
N ALA A 87 -12.01 17.00 2.88
CA ALA A 87 -12.90 16.12 2.12
C ALA A 87 -13.04 14.77 2.84
N SER A 88 -14.25 14.20 2.85
CA SER A 88 -14.49 12.89 3.47
C SER A 88 -14.71 11.81 2.42
N LEU A 89 -14.27 10.59 2.73
CA LEU A 89 -14.62 9.40 1.96
C LEU A 89 -16.15 9.25 1.80
N TYR A 90 -16.93 9.70 2.80
CA TYR A 90 -18.39 9.70 2.74
C TYR A 90 -18.98 10.72 1.75
N ASP A 91 -18.27 11.82 1.49
CA ASP A 91 -18.69 12.82 0.50
C ASP A 91 -18.55 12.24 -0.91
N VAL A 92 -17.41 11.59 -1.20
CA VAL A 92 -17.17 10.90 -2.48
C VAL A 92 -18.16 9.73 -2.66
N LEU A 93 -18.42 8.94 -1.60
CA LEU A 93 -19.43 7.88 -1.64
C LEU A 93 -20.84 8.43 -1.87
N SER A 94 -21.15 9.61 -1.32
CA SER A 94 -22.44 10.26 -1.54
C SER A 94 -22.58 10.79 -2.96
N LEU A 95 -21.50 11.30 -3.56
CA LEU A 95 -21.44 11.66 -4.98
C LEU A 95 -21.68 10.43 -5.87
N TYR A 96 -20.98 9.32 -5.59
CA TYR A 96 -21.16 8.04 -6.30
C TYR A 96 -22.60 7.52 -6.26
N ASN A 97 -23.30 7.70 -5.13
CA ASN A 97 -24.70 7.30 -4.97
C ASN A 97 -25.72 8.35 -5.46
N ALA A 98 -25.27 9.43 -6.12
CA ALA A 98 -26.10 10.57 -6.52
C ALA A 98 -26.87 11.25 -5.37
N LYS A 99 -26.38 11.11 -4.11
CA LYS A 99 -26.97 11.71 -2.91
C LYS A 99 -26.32 13.06 -2.58
N ARG A 100 -26.40 14.02 -3.52
CA ARG A 100 -25.72 15.33 -3.42
C ARG A 100 -26.12 16.16 -2.19
N HIS A 101 -27.29 15.93 -1.62
CA HIS A 101 -27.77 16.61 -0.41
C HIS A 101 -26.98 16.22 0.86
N LEU A 102 -26.31 15.07 0.87
CA LEU A 102 -25.49 14.59 1.99
C LEU A 102 -24.03 15.07 1.92
N ILE A 103 -23.62 15.61 0.78
CA ILE A 103 -22.25 16.07 0.54
C ILE A 103 -22.02 17.38 1.30
N LYS A 104 -21.03 17.37 2.20
CA LYS A 104 -20.63 18.52 3.00
C LYS A 104 -19.56 19.34 2.31
N ASP A 105 -18.58 18.65 1.71
CA ASP A 105 -17.50 19.31 1.00
C ASP A 105 -18.00 20.12 -0.21
N LYS A 106 -17.52 21.36 -0.36
CA LYS A 106 -18.02 22.29 -1.38
C LYS A 106 -17.53 21.93 -2.78
N LEU A 107 -16.30 21.44 -2.89
CA LEU A 107 -15.68 21.07 -4.16
C LEU A 107 -16.40 19.85 -4.72
N ILE A 108 -16.49 18.77 -3.95
CA ILE A 108 -17.18 17.53 -4.33
C ILE A 108 -18.66 17.79 -4.63
N LYS A 109 -19.31 18.69 -3.88
CA LYS A 109 -20.71 19.06 -4.12
C LYS A 109 -20.92 19.78 -5.45
N SER A 110 -19.92 20.53 -5.93
CA SER A 110 -20.00 21.21 -7.22
C SER A 110 -19.90 20.24 -8.40
N MET A 111 -19.19 19.13 -8.24
CA MET A 111 -19.06 18.07 -9.26
C MET A 111 -20.40 17.36 -9.52
N LYS A 112 -20.73 17.16 -10.79
CA LYS A 112 -21.95 16.53 -11.30
C LYS A 112 -22.01 15.05 -10.97
N ASP A 113 -20.92 14.34 -11.24
CA ASP A 113 -20.78 12.89 -11.09
C ASP A 113 -19.31 12.53 -10.78
N LEU A 114 -19.05 11.24 -10.61
CA LEU A 114 -17.71 10.75 -10.28
C LEU A 114 -16.72 10.98 -11.43
N ASP A 115 -17.21 10.97 -12.68
CA ASP A 115 -16.38 11.14 -13.86
C ASP A 115 -15.87 12.61 -13.94
N GLU A 116 -16.70 13.61 -13.64
CA GLU A 116 -16.24 15.01 -13.52
C GLU A 116 -15.22 15.18 -12.38
N LEU A 117 -15.39 14.47 -11.25
CA LEU A 117 -14.42 14.50 -10.17
C LEU A 117 -13.08 13.88 -10.59
N GLU A 118 -13.08 12.82 -11.41
CA GLU A 118 -11.86 12.24 -11.98
C GLU A 118 -11.16 13.17 -12.96
N ASP A 119 -11.91 13.81 -13.87
CA ASP A 119 -11.37 14.83 -14.77
C ASP A 119 -10.71 15.98 -14.00
N TYR A 120 -11.27 16.34 -12.83
CA TYR A 120 -10.67 17.32 -11.94
C TYR A 120 -9.35 16.80 -11.35
N ILE A 121 -9.35 15.58 -10.81
CA ILE A 121 -8.17 14.94 -10.21
C ILE A 121 -7.03 14.81 -11.23
N GLU A 122 -7.32 14.45 -12.47
CA GLU A 122 -6.31 14.36 -13.53
C GLU A 122 -5.69 15.72 -13.87
N LYS A 123 -6.48 16.80 -13.81
CA LYS A 123 -6.00 18.16 -14.08
C LYS A 123 -5.25 18.79 -12.91
N THR A 124 -5.60 18.43 -11.68
CA THR A 124 -5.00 19.00 -10.45
C THR A 124 -3.95 18.12 -9.82
N GLU A 125 -3.80 16.88 -10.30
CA GLU A 125 -2.93 15.85 -9.74
C GLU A 125 -3.20 15.59 -8.24
N ASP A 126 -4.45 15.71 -7.82
CA ASP A 126 -4.84 15.49 -6.42
C ASP A 126 -4.84 13.99 -6.07
N VAL A 127 -3.69 13.53 -5.59
CA VAL A 127 -3.47 12.13 -5.20
C VAL A 127 -4.44 11.68 -4.09
N GLN A 128 -4.81 12.56 -3.16
CA GLN A 128 -5.69 12.18 -2.05
C GLN A 128 -7.13 11.96 -2.49
N LEU A 129 -7.67 12.88 -3.30
CA LEU A 129 -8.99 12.70 -3.91
C LEU A 129 -9.00 11.49 -4.86
N GLY A 130 -7.91 11.27 -5.62
CA GLY A 130 -7.72 10.07 -6.44
C GLY A 130 -7.84 8.77 -5.65
N MET A 131 -7.17 8.67 -4.51
CA MET A 131 -7.27 7.50 -3.62
C MET A 131 -8.70 7.32 -3.07
N MET A 132 -9.41 8.40 -2.72
CA MET A 132 -10.81 8.27 -2.26
C MET A 132 -11.72 7.73 -3.35
N VAL A 133 -11.57 8.22 -4.58
CA VAL A 133 -12.33 7.73 -5.74
C VAL A 133 -12.03 6.26 -5.99
N GLU A 134 -10.77 5.84 -5.88
CA GLU A 134 -10.38 4.44 -6.00
C GLU A 134 -11.07 3.55 -4.95
N ILE A 135 -11.02 3.95 -3.67
CA ILE A 135 -11.69 3.24 -2.57
C ILE A 135 -13.21 3.15 -2.83
N VAL A 136 -13.84 4.26 -3.25
CA VAL A 136 -15.28 4.29 -3.54
C VAL A 136 -15.65 3.42 -4.74
N ARG A 137 -14.82 3.38 -5.78
CA ARG A 137 -15.05 2.49 -6.93
C ARG A 137 -14.88 1.01 -6.57
N GLU A 138 -13.92 0.66 -5.71
CA GLU A 138 -13.65 -0.74 -5.35
C GLU A 138 -14.69 -1.28 -4.34
N TYR A 139 -15.04 -0.51 -3.31
CA TYR A 139 -15.87 -0.99 -2.19
C TYR A 139 -17.29 -0.41 -2.16
N GLY A 140 -17.52 0.74 -2.81
CA GLY A 140 -18.83 1.37 -2.92
C GLY A 140 -19.62 1.42 -1.60
N ASN A 141 -20.83 0.85 -1.63
CA ASN A 141 -21.75 0.86 -0.49
C ASN A 141 -21.37 -0.10 0.64
N GLU A 142 -20.32 -0.90 0.50
CA GLU A 142 -19.80 -1.72 1.60
C GLU A 142 -18.90 -0.92 2.54
N ILE A 143 -18.39 0.25 2.12
CA ILE A 143 -17.49 1.10 2.92
C ILE A 143 -18.02 1.31 4.35
N PRO A 144 -19.28 1.75 4.59
CA PRO A 144 -19.77 1.96 5.95
C PRO A 144 -19.73 0.69 6.81
N ASN A 145 -20.02 -0.47 6.22
CA ASN A 145 -19.98 -1.76 6.92
C ASN A 145 -18.55 -2.18 7.24
N ILE A 146 -17.62 -1.95 6.31
CA ILE A 146 -16.19 -2.25 6.51
C ILE A 146 -15.62 -1.34 7.60
N ILE A 147 -15.89 -0.02 7.54
CA ILE A 147 -15.45 0.92 8.58
C ILE A 147 -15.99 0.53 9.95
N LYS A 148 -17.26 0.10 10.02
CA LYS A 148 -17.85 -0.43 11.25
C LYS A 148 -17.10 -1.67 11.74
N ALA A 149 -16.81 -2.63 10.87
CA ALA A 149 -16.05 -3.83 11.22
C ALA A 149 -14.62 -3.51 11.70
N ILE A 150 -13.95 -2.53 11.07
CA ILE A 150 -12.63 -2.05 11.52
C ILE A 150 -12.73 -1.47 12.93
N LYS A 151 -13.75 -0.65 13.22
CA LYS A 151 -13.98 -0.09 14.56
C LYS A 151 -14.30 -1.16 15.61
N GLU A 152 -15.08 -2.17 15.25
CA GLU A 152 -15.42 -3.27 16.17
C GLU A 152 -14.21 -4.17 16.50
N LYS A 153 -13.27 -4.32 15.57
CA LYS A 153 -12.03 -5.09 15.76
C LYS A 153 -10.90 -4.27 16.39
N HIS A 154 -11.05 -2.95 16.47
CA HIS A 154 -10.04 -2.06 17.03
C HIS A 154 -9.95 -2.24 18.55
N VAL A 155 -8.76 -2.57 19.04
CA VAL A 155 -8.47 -2.65 20.49
C VAL A 155 -7.96 -1.32 21.03
N ASP A 156 -8.17 -1.09 22.33
CA ASP A 156 -7.67 0.10 23.03
C ASP A 156 -6.15 0.06 23.23
N ASN A 157 -5.55 1.21 23.58
CA ASN A 157 -4.10 1.37 23.75
C ASN A 157 -3.50 0.38 24.76
N ASP A 158 -4.21 0.09 25.84
CA ASP A 158 -3.75 -0.83 26.90
C ASP A 158 -3.64 -2.28 26.39
N ASP A 159 -4.35 -2.61 25.31
CA ASP A 159 -4.41 -3.93 24.69
C ASP A 159 -3.66 -4.01 23.35
N LYS A 160 -2.80 -3.02 23.06
CA LYS A 160 -1.99 -2.96 21.82
C LYS A 160 -1.21 -4.25 21.55
N GLU A 161 -0.73 -4.93 22.59
CA GLU A 161 0.03 -6.18 22.45
C GLU A 161 -0.80 -7.35 21.92
N LYS A 162 -2.13 -7.29 22.02
CA LYS A 162 -3.05 -8.32 21.50
C LYS A 162 -3.34 -8.14 20.01
N ALA A 163 -2.95 -7.02 19.42
CA ALA A 163 -3.24 -6.71 18.02
C ALA A 163 -2.45 -7.61 17.07
N GLU A 164 -3.15 -8.25 16.14
CA GLU A 164 -2.55 -9.07 15.07
C GLU A 164 -1.87 -8.20 14.01
N MET A 165 -2.34 -6.94 13.87
CA MET A 165 -1.77 -5.94 12.97
C MET A 165 -1.95 -4.54 13.55
N ILE A 166 -0.88 -3.75 13.47
CA ILE A 166 -0.85 -2.35 13.87
C ILE A 166 -0.87 -1.47 12.62
N PHE A 167 -1.72 -0.46 12.59
CA PHE A 167 -1.82 0.51 11.52
C PHE A 167 -1.34 1.86 12.05
N SER A 168 -0.31 2.43 11.45
CA SER A 168 0.21 3.73 11.87
C SER A 168 0.63 4.57 10.67
N THR A 169 0.48 5.89 10.80
CA THR A 169 1.23 6.79 9.92
C THR A 169 2.67 6.92 10.42
N VAL A 170 3.59 7.26 9.51
CA VAL A 170 5.01 7.46 9.82
C VAL A 170 5.25 8.46 10.96
N HIS A 171 4.41 9.49 11.06
CA HIS A 171 4.48 10.51 12.11
C HIS A 171 4.13 9.94 13.48
N ARG A 172 3.09 9.09 13.55
CA ARG A 172 2.59 8.53 14.81
C ARG A 172 3.48 7.40 15.34
N CYS A 173 4.16 6.66 14.47
CA CYS A 173 5.09 5.60 14.89
C CYS A 173 6.51 6.09 15.21
N LYS A 174 6.78 7.40 15.19
CA LYS A 174 8.12 7.93 15.49
C LYS A 174 8.52 7.54 16.91
N GLY A 175 9.65 6.84 17.04
CA GLY A 175 10.13 6.32 18.33
C GLY A 175 9.59 4.94 18.70
N MET A 176 8.62 4.41 17.95
CA MET A 176 8.16 3.02 18.07
C MET A 176 9.00 2.09 17.20
N GLU A 177 8.88 0.79 17.43
CA GLU A 177 9.64 -0.24 16.73
C GLU A 177 8.77 -1.49 16.59
N TYR A 178 8.85 -2.16 15.44
CA TYR A 178 8.06 -3.34 15.13
C TYR A 178 8.96 -4.44 14.58
N ASP A 179 8.60 -5.70 14.80
CA ASP A 179 9.36 -6.83 14.27
C ASP A 179 9.28 -6.89 12.75
N ILE A 180 8.06 -6.76 12.21
CA ILE A 180 7.75 -6.77 10.80
C ILE A 180 7.06 -5.46 10.43
N VAL A 181 7.54 -4.80 9.38
CA VAL A 181 6.94 -3.57 8.85
C VAL A 181 6.58 -3.76 7.38
N GLN A 182 5.36 -3.41 7.01
CA GLN A 182 4.94 -3.26 5.62
C GLN A 182 4.73 -1.78 5.30
N LEU A 183 5.43 -1.26 4.30
CA LEU A 183 5.25 0.10 3.81
C LEU A 183 4.16 0.18 2.75
N VAL A 184 3.38 1.26 2.79
CA VAL A 184 2.40 1.59 1.74
C VAL A 184 3.10 2.35 0.61
N ASN A 185 2.60 2.23 -0.61
CA ASN A 185 3.16 2.92 -1.79
C ASN A 185 2.74 4.41 -1.89
N ASP A 186 2.78 5.12 -0.76
CA ASP A 186 2.38 6.53 -0.65
C ASP A 186 3.52 7.46 -0.20
N PHE A 187 4.75 6.93 -0.12
CA PHE A 187 5.96 7.71 0.15
C PHE A 187 6.52 8.37 -1.12
N ILE A 188 7.50 9.24 -0.92
CA ILE A 188 8.28 9.84 -2.00
C ILE A 188 9.15 8.77 -2.67
N SER A 189 9.12 8.72 -4.00
CA SER A 189 9.94 7.83 -4.83
C SER A 189 10.97 8.64 -5.64
N GLU A 190 11.99 7.96 -6.14
CA GLU A 190 13.02 8.55 -7.00
C GLU A 190 12.41 9.14 -8.29
N GLU A 191 11.44 8.45 -8.88
CA GLU A 191 10.71 8.91 -10.07
C GLU A 191 9.96 10.23 -9.82
N LYS A 192 9.27 10.34 -8.68
CA LYS A 192 8.57 11.58 -8.29
C LYS A 192 9.55 12.73 -8.10
N LEU A 193 10.73 12.48 -7.52
CA LEU A 193 11.77 13.49 -7.38
C LEU A 193 12.36 13.94 -8.73
N LYS A 194 12.55 13.02 -9.68
CA LYS A 194 13.01 13.34 -11.04
C LYS A 194 12.00 14.24 -11.77
N LYS A 195 10.70 13.92 -11.72
CA LYS A 195 9.64 14.74 -12.32
C LYS A 195 9.60 16.15 -11.74
N LEU A 196 9.65 16.27 -10.42
CA LEU A 196 9.60 17.57 -9.73
C LEU A 196 10.82 18.47 -10.00
N LYS A 197 11.96 17.91 -10.41
CA LYS A 197 13.14 18.69 -10.84
C LYS A 197 12.98 19.32 -12.22
N GLU A 198 12.25 18.67 -13.11
CA GLU A 198 12.04 19.15 -14.47
C GLU A 198 11.13 20.40 -14.46
N ASP A 199 10.25 20.50 -13.47
CA ASP A 199 9.38 21.64 -13.22
C ASP A 199 10.06 22.74 -12.38
N LYS A 200 10.87 23.57 -13.06
CA LYS A 200 11.74 24.65 -12.51
C LYS A 200 11.09 25.82 -11.73
N LYS A 201 9.88 25.69 -11.16
CA LYS A 201 9.10 26.86 -10.68
C LYS A 201 9.01 27.11 -9.16
N ALA A 202 9.66 26.33 -8.30
CA ALA A 202 9.55 26.53 -6.84
C ALA A 202 10.78 26.06 -6.02
N GLU A 203 12.00 26.47 -6.40
CA GLU A 203 13.24 25.77 -6.03
C GLU A 203 13.61 25.75 -4.53
N GLU A 204 13.29 26.75 -3.70
CA GLU A 204 13.73 26.75 -2.27
C GLU A 204 12.69 26.24 -1.27
N ILE A 205 11.41 26.60 -1.42
CA ILE A 205 10.35 26.15 -0.49
C ILE A 205 10.06 24.66 -0.68
N ASN A 206 10.26 24.12 -1.89
CA ASN A 206 10.04 22.72 -2.19
C ASN A 206 11.17 21.82 -1.64
N ALA A 207 12.42 22.29 -1.64
CA ALA A 207 13.56 21.49 -1.18
C ALA A 207 13.46 21.11 0.31
N THR A 208 13.03 22.03 1.18
CA THR A 208 12.86 21.74 2.61
C THR A 208 11.76 20.69 2.83
N LYS A 209 10.61 20.84 2.17
CA LYS A 209 9.49 19.88 2.25
C LYS A 209 9.86 18.50 1.69
N LEU A 210 10.55 18.45 0.55
CA LEU A 210 11.01 17.19 -0.04
C LEU A 210 12.06 16.50 0.84
N ASN A 211 12.93 17.27 1.51
CA ASN A 211 13.87 16.71 2.48
C ASN A 211 13.14 16.10 3.67
N GLU A 212 12.09 16.75 4.18
CA GLU A 212 11.20 16.17 5.19
C GLU A 212 10.57 14.86 4.71
N GLU A 213 10.01 14.81 3.49
CA GLU A 213 9.43 13.57 2.94
C GLU A 213 10.46 12.43 2.82
N ILE A 214 11.69 12.72 2.39
CA ILE A 214 12.77 11.72 2.35
C ILE A 214 13.12 11.25 3.77
N ASN A 215 13.14 12.15 4.76
CA ASN A 215 13.35 11.78 6.15
C ASN A 215 12.24 10.87 6.68
N LEU A 216 10.99 11.05 6.23
CA LEU A 216 9.88 10.19 6.61
C LEU A 216 10.08 8.78 6.05
N LEU A 217 10.48 8.62 4.79
CA LEU A 217 10.81 7.31 4.23
C LEU A 217 11.92 6.62 5.04
N TYR A 218 13.00 7.34 5.36
CA TYR A 218 14.06 6.85 6.24
C TYR A 218 13.53 6.41 7.62
N VAL A 219 12.67 7.22 8.24
CA VAL A 219 12.08 6.88 9.54
C VAL A 219 11.26 5.60 9.43
N ALA A 220 10.46 5.45 8.37
CA ALA A 220 9.60 4.29 8.13
C ALA A 220 10.43 3.00 7.94
N VAL A 221 11.47 3.03 7.08
CA VAL A 221 12.38 1.89 6.85
C VAL A 221 13.08 1.47 8.16
N THR A 222 13.49 2.43 8.98
CA THR A 222 14.19 2.14 10.26
C THR A 222 13.27 1.76 11.43
N ARG A 223 11.96 1.60 11.20
CA ARG A 223 11.01 1.12 12.23
C ARG A 223 11.04 -0.40 12.39
N THR A 224 11.48 -1.14 11.37
CA THR A 224 11.57 -2.61 11.46
C THR A 224 12.76 -3.07 12.30
N LYS A 225 12.61 -4.20 12.97
CA LYS A 225 13.68 -4.93 13.68
C LYS A 225 14.18 -6.14 12.90
N ASN A 226 13.30 -6.78 12.12
CA ASN A 226 13.61 -8.04 11.45
C ASN A 226 13.26 -8.00 9.95
N SER A 227 11.98 -7.85 9.60
CA SER A 227 11.49 -7.98 8.21
C SER A 227 10.83 -6.69 7.73
N LEU A 228 11.13 -6.28 6.50
CA LEU A 228 10.58 -5.10 5.84
C LEU A 228 9.96 -5.48 4.50
N HIS A 229 8.67 -5.21 4.33
CA HIS A 229 7.98 -5.32 3.05
C HIS A 229 7.84 -3.93 2.47
N ILE A 230 8.44 -3.70 1.30
CA ILE A 230 8.54 -2.38 0.70
C ILE A 230 8.11 -2.44 -0.77
N PRO A 231 7.26 -1.51 -1.24
CA PRO A 231 6.89 -1.40 -2.65
C PRO A 231 8.11 -1.23 -3.56
N ASP A 232 8.07 -1.87 -4.72
CA ASP A 232 9.12 -1.83 -5.77
C ASP A 232 9.50 -0.39 -6.14
N ALA A 233 8.49 0.49 -6.27
CA ALA A 233 8.68 1.91 -6.59
C ALA A 233 9.48 2.72 -5.54
N LEU A 234 9.69 2.18 -4.34
CA LEU A 234 10.45 2.81 -3.26
C LEU A 234 11.85 2.20 -3.08
N ILE A 235 12.19 1.17 -3.84
CA ILE A 235 13.51 0.55 -3.82
C ILE A 235 14.39 1.14 -4.92
N PRO A 236 15.66 1.47 -4.62
CA PRO A 236 16.62 1.85 -5.65
C PRO A 236 16.90 0.68 -6.63
N ASP A 237 17.02 0.99 -7.92
CA ASP A 237 17.18 -0.01 -9.00
C ASP A 237 18.32 -1.02 -8.78
N GLU A 238 19.42 -0.61 -8.14
CA GLU A 238 20.62 -1.43 -7.92
C GLU A 238 20.71 -2.02 -6.50
N PHE A 239 19.62 -2.06 -5.73
CA PHE A 239 19.67 -2.57 -4.36
C PHE A 239 19.77 -4.11 -4.31
N PRO A 240 20.75 -4.69 -3.56
CA PRO A 240 20.91 -6.14 -3.51
C PRO A 240 19.73 -6.82 -2.81
N ALA A 241 19.35 -8.01 -3.30
CA ALA A 241 18.33 -8.83 -2.66
C ALA A 241 18.77 -9.22 -1.24
N SER A 242 17.88 -9.02 -0.26
CA SER A 242 18.10 -9.40 1.13
C SER A 242 16.95 -10.27 1.63
N PRO A 243 17.20 -11.31 2.45
CA PRO A 243 16.14 -12.12 3.05
C PRO A 243 15.25 -11.33 4.02
N GLN A 244 15.68 -10.15 4.48
CA GLN A 244 14.94 -9.29 5.40
C GLN A 244 14.16 -8.18 4.70
N ILE A 245 14.34 -8.02 3.38
CA ILE A 245 13.69 -6.98 2.58
C ILE A 245 12.92 -7.68 1.47
N LEU A 246 11.59 -7.73 1.62
CA LEU A 246 10.67 -8.28 0.64
C LEU A 246 10.12 -7.16 -0.24
N VAL A 247 10.49 -7.19 -1.52
CA VAL A 247 10.06 -6.21 -2.52
C VAL A 247 8.65 -6.56 -2.99
N MET A 248 7.69 -5.67 -2.74
CA MET A 248 6.29 -5.85 -3.12
C MET A 248 6.05 -5.21 -4.49
N LYS A 249 5.74 -6.02 -5.52
CA LYS A 249 5.37 -5.48 -6.82
C LYS A 249 4.00 -4.82 -6.76
N ASP A 250 3.90 -3.58 -7.24
CA ASP A 250 2.64 -2.83 -7.29
C ASP A 250 2.30 -2.58 -8.77
N THR A 251 1.48 -3.44 -9.37
CA THR A 251 1.02 -3.29 -10.76
C THR A 251 -0.11 -2.27 -10.83
N ASN A 252 0.15 -1.00 -10.48
CA ASN A 252 -0.87 0.06 -10.53
C ASN A 252 -1.07 0.64 -11.95
N GLU A 253 -0.21 0.31 -12.93
CA GLU A 253 -0.36 0.80 -14.30
C GLU A 253 -1.36 0.00 -15.14
N GLU A 254 -1.53 -1.31 -14.90
CA GLU A 254 -2.40 -2.17 -15.72
C GLU A 254 -3.89 -2.12 -15.28
N GLU A 255 -4.19 -1.78 -14.02
CA GLU A 255 -5.57 -1.68 -13.52
C GLU A 255 -6.33 -0.43 -14.06
N LYS A 256 -5.61 0.60 -14.57
CA LYS A 256 -6.23 1.78 -15.18
C LYS A 256 -6.85 1.49 -16.56
N GLU A 257 -6.29 0.55 -17.34
CA GLU A 257 -6.83 0.19 -18.66
C GLU A 257 -8.08 -0.70 -18.58
N GLU A 258 -8.29 -1.42 -17.47
CA GLU A 258 -9.44 -2.33 -17.32
C GLU A 258 -10.77 -1.59 -17.12
N LYS A 259 -10.79 -0.47 -16.37
CA LYS A 259 -12.05 0.25 -16.07
C LYS A 259 -12.69 0.85 -17.32
N ASN A 260 -11.90 1.23 -18.32
CA ASN A 260 -12.39 1.81 -19.58
C ASN A 260 -12.95 0.76 -20.55
N ASN A 261 -12.54 -0.51 -20.45
CA ASN A 261 -12.92 -1.55 -21.42
C ASN A 261 -14.12 -2.44 -20.99
N THR A 262 -14.48 -2.48 -19.70
CA THR A 262 -15.61 -3.31 -19.22
C THR A 262 -17.00 -2.67 -19.35
N ALA A 263 -17.10 -1.38 -19.70
CA ALA A 263 -18.40 -0.70 -19.87
C ALA A 263 -19.15 -1.10 -21.16
N SER A 264 -18.53 -1.89 -22.05
CA SER A 264 -19.09 -2.18 -23.38
C SER A 264 -18.82 -3.61 -23.82
N LYS A 265 -19.54 -4.59 -23.25
CA LYS A 265 -19.88 -5.84 -23.96
C LYS A 265 -21.06 -6.57 -23.33
N SER A 266 -22.16 -6.54 -24.06
CA SER A 266 -23.39 -7.28 -23.81
C SER A 266 -23.20 -8.80 -24.01
N ARG A 267 -23.92 -9.56 -23.16
CA ARG A 267 -23.99 -11.03 -23.12
C ARG A 267 -24.25 -11.68 -24.49
N LYS A 268 -23.37 -12.60 -24.90
CA LYS A 268 -23.71 -13.81 -25.69
C LYS A 268 -22.82 -14.99 -25.25
N GLN A 269 -23.41 -16.16 -25.01
CA GLN A 269 -22.72 -17.47 -25.08
C GLN A 269 -22.67 -17.91 -26.57
N PRO A 270 -21.88 -18.91 -27.07
CA PRO A 270 -21.19 -20.04 -26.39
C PRO A 270 -19.83 -20.57 -27.01
N ASP A 271 -19.25 -21.59 -26.34
CA ASP A 271 -18.52 -22.82 -26.76
C ASP A 271 -17.04 -22.97 -27.26
N SER A 272 -16.36 -23.88 -26.54
CA SER A 272 -15.28 -24.86 -26.81
C SER A 272 -13.83 -24.48 -27.25
N LYS A 273 -12.91 -24.79 -26.33
CA LYS A 273 -11.46 -25.11 -26.42
C LYS A 273 -10.48 -24.11 -27.08
N LYS A 274 -10.83 -23.37 -28.13
CA LYS A 274 -9.92 -22.37 -28.72
C LYS A 274 -9.84 -21.09 -27.89
N GLU A 275 -10.91 -20.69 -27.21
CA GLU A 275 -10.91 -19.54 -26.29
C GLU A 275 -10.04 -19.73 -25.06
N LYS A 276 -9.80 -20.95 -24.56
CA LYS A 276 -8.98 -21.17 -23.36
C LYS A 276 -7.52 -20.77 -23.54
N ALA A 277 -6.97 -20.90 -24.75
CA ALA A 277 -5.61 -20.45 -25.05
C ALA A 277 -5.53 -18.92 -25.07
N TYR A 278 -6.49 -18.26 -25.72
CA TYR A 278 -6.63 -16.80 -25.72
C TYR A 278 -6.87 -16.23 -24.31
N LEU A 279 -7.72 -16.88 -23.50
CA LEU A 279 -7.97 -16.48 -22.11
C LEU A 279 -6.72 -16.66 -21.22
N VAL A 280 -5.90 -17.69 -21.49
CA VAL A 280 -4.64 -17.92 -20.77
C VAL A 280 -3.58 -16.92 -21.21
N GLU A 281 -3.51 -16.55 -22.49
CA GLU A 281 -2.63 -15.48 -22.99
C GLU A 281 -3.05 -14.11 -22.46
N GLU A 282 -4.35 -13.81 -22.41
CA GLU A 282 -4.92 -12.57 -21.86
C GLU A 282 -4.82 -12.47 -20.33
N ILE A 283 -4.76 -13.61 -19.63
CA ILE A 283 -4.41 -13.65 -18.20
C ILE A 283 -2.89 -13.55 -18.01
N ARG A 284 -2.08 -14.08 -18.94
CA ARG A 284 -0.60 -13.98 -18.89
C ARG A 284 -0.09 -12.59 -19.23
N THR A 285 -0.84 -11.76 -19.96
CA THR A 285 -0.52 -10.34 -20.14
C THR A 285 -0.67 -9.57 -18.82
N ARG A 286 -1.72 -9.87 -18.03
CA ARG A 286 -2.05 -9.21 -16.73
C ARG A 286 -1.31 -9.79 -15.53
N HIS A 287 -0.91 -11.04 -15.65
CA HIS A 287 -0.22 -11.81 -14.62
C HIS A 287 0.88 -12.62 -15.29
N LYS A 288 2.06 -12.02 -15.46
CA LYS A 288 3.21 -12.60 -16.18
C LYS A 288 3.56 -14.02 -15.74
N ASP A 289 3.20 -14.38 -14.50
CA ASP A 289 3.47 -15.69 -13.91
C ASP A 289 2.21 -16.54 -13.67
N ALA A 290 1.05 -16.12 -14.19
CA ALA A 290 -0.17 -16.93 -14.16
C ALA A 290 0.06 -18.28 -14.84
N TYR A 291 -0.39 -19.34 -14.15
CA TYR A 291 -0.23 -20.74 -14.55
C TYR A 291 1.21 -21.27 -14.61
N LYS A 292 2.22 -20.50 -14.16
CA LYS A 292 3.56 -21.06 -13.95
C LYS A 292 3.54 -22.05 -12.78
N PRO A 293 4.32 -23.16 -12.83
CA PRO A 293 4.40 -24.10 -11.73
C PRO A 293 4.90 -23.42 -10.45
N TRP A 294 4.40 -23.87 -9.31
CA TRP A 294 4.90 -23.44 -8.00
C TRP A 294 6.20 -24.20 -7.70
N THR A 295 7.24 -23.49 -7.27
CA THR A 295 8.48 -24.10 -6.80
C THR A 295 8.49 -24.15 -5.27
N PRO A 296 9.30 -25.03 -4.64
CA PRO A 296 9.45 -25.05 -3.19
C PRO A 296 10.00 -23.73 -2.60
N ALA A 297 10.69 -22.92 -3.41
CA ALA A 297 11.12 -21.57 -3.00
C ALA A 297 9.91 -20.62 -2.93
N LEU A 298 9.08 -20.58 -3.97
CA LEU A 298 7.87 -19.76 -4.03
C LEU A 298 6.85 -20.18 -2.95
N ASP A 299 6.75 -21.47 -2.64
CA ASP A 299 5.89 -21.96 -1.55
C ASP A 299 6.35 -21.47 -0.18
N ARG A 300 7.68 -21.48 0.06
CA ARG A 300 8.26 -20.96 1.30
C ARG A 300 8.03 -19.47 1.42
N GLU A 301 8.29 -18.71 0.35
CA GLU A 301 8.06 -17.27 0.30
C GLU A 301 6.59 -16.93 0.54
N LEU A 302 5.65 -17.62 -0.13
CA LEU A 302 4.21 -17.45 0.09
C LEU A 302 3.81 -17.72 1.54
N SER A 303 4.38 -18.78 2.14
CA SER A 303 4.12 -19.13 3.53
C SER A 303 4.64 -18.06 4.50
N VAL A 304 5.84 -17.53 4.23
CA VAL A 304 6.45 -16.43 5.00
C VAL A 304 5.59 -15.18 4.90
N MET A 305 5.28 -14.70 3.69
CA MET A 305 4.44 -13.51 3.49
C MET A 305 3.07 -13.63 4.17
N PHE A 306 2.42 -14.78 4.03
CA PHE A 306 1.14 -15.01 4.71
C PHE A 306 1.30 -14.98 6.23
N SER A 307 2.32 -15.68 6.75
CA SER A 307 2.63 -15.73 8.16
C SER A 307 2.98 -14.37 8.72
N GLU A 308 3.55 -13.46 7.93
CA GLU A 308 3.96 -12.10 8.31
C GLU A 308 2.82 -11.08 8.23
N GLY A 309 1.65 -11.46 7.69
CA GLY A 309 0.48 -10.60 7.71
C GLY A 309 0.03 -10.08 6.35
N VAL A 310 0.78 -10.33 5.27
CA VAL A 310 0.50 -9.78 3.94
C VAL A 310 -0.88 -10.24 3.43
N THR A 311 -1.55 -9.34 2.72
CA THR A 311 -2.88 -9.58 2.13
C THR A 311 -2.77 -10.48 0.89
N VAL A 312 -3.84 -11.18 0.53
CA VAL A 312 -3.92 -12.00 -0.69
C VAL A 312 -3.81 -11.12 -1.93
N LYS A 313 -4.36 -9.90 -1.94
CA LYS A 313 -4.17 -8.91 -3.02
C LYS A 313 -2.68 -8.60 -3.20
N ASP A 314 -1.99 -8.28 -2.13
CA ASP A 314 -0.57 -7.91 -2.18
C ASP A 314 0.31 -9.09 -2.59
N MET A 315 0.02 -10.30 -2.10
CA MET A 315 0.71 -11.52 -2.55
C MET A 315 0.42 -11.81 -4.03
N ALA A 316 -0.81 -11.60 -4.50
CA ALA A 316 -1.18 -11.80 -5.90
C ALA A 316 -0.39 -10.87 -6.83
N LYS A 317 -0.30 -9.58 -6.47
CA LYS A 317 0.53 -8.60 -7.17
C LYS A 317 2.02 -9.00 -7.15
N HIS A 318 2.56 -9.34 -5.98
CA HIS A 318 3.95 -9.76 -5.81
C HIS A 318 4.36 -10.94 -6.70
N PHE A 319 3.58 -12.01 -6.66
CA PHE A 319 3.84 -13.21 -7.46
C PHE A 319 3.40 -13.08 -8.92
N GLY A 320 2.79 -11.96 -9.32
CA GLY A 320 2.22 -11.78 -10.65
C GLY A 320 1.22 -12.89 -11.00
N ARG A 321 0.33 -13.24 -10.06
CA ARG A 321 -0.67 -14.32 -10.17
C ARG A 321 -2.04 -13.82 -9.72
N THR A 322 -3.11 -14.53 -10.12
CA THR A 322 -4.46 -14.18 -9.69
C THR A 322 -4.68 -14.42 -8.19
N LYS A 323 -5.55 -13.65 -7.54
CA LYS A 323 -5.96 -13.88 -6.13
C LYS A 323 -6.44 -15.31 -5.89
N GLY A 324 -7.17 -15.89 -6.85
CA GLY A 324 -7.63 -17.28 -6.81
C GLY A 324 -6.49 -18.30 -6.82
N ALA A 325 -5.41 -18.05 -7.57
CA ALA A 325 -4.23 -18.92 -7.59
C ALA A 325 -3.47 -18.89 -6.26
N ILE A 326 -3.36 -17.70 -5.64
CA ILE A 326 -2.79 -17.54 -4.29
C ILE A 326 -3.64 -18.27 -3.25
N ALA A 327 -4.94 -18.00 -3.21
CA ALA A 327 -5.86 -18.61 -2.24
C ALA A 327 -5.88 -20.15 -2.37
N SER A 328 -5.97 -20.68 -3.59
CA SER A 328 -5.91 -22.12 -3.86
C SER A 328 -4.58 -22.73 -3.41
N ARG A 329 -3.46 -22.02 -3.62
CA ARG A 329 -2.15 -22.51 -3.19
C ARG A 329 -2.01 -22.53 -1.67
N MET A 330 -2.50 -21.49 -0.99
CA MET A 330 -2.47 -21.41 0.46
C MET A 330 -3.32 -22.52 1.10
N MET A 331 -4.48 -22.84 0.53
CA MET A 331 -5.30 -23.98 0.96
C MET A 331 -4.55 -25.31 0.76
N ARG A 332 -3.85 -25.49 -0.37
CA ARG A 332 -3.02 -26.68 -0.63
C ARG A 332 -1.83 -26.81 0.34
N LEU A 333 -1.32 -25.69 0.86
CA LEU A 333 -0.25 -25.66 1.87
C LEU A 333 -0.78 -25.75 3.31
N GLY A 334 -2.11 -25.81 3.51
CA GLY A 334 -2.72 -25.88 4.83
C GLY A 334 -2.64 -24.57 5.63
N LEU A 335 -2.40 -23.44 4.97
CA LEU A 335 -2.29 -22.12 5.62
C LEU A 335 -3.66 -21.49 5.91
N VAL A 336 -4.68 -21.89 5.14
CA VAL A 336 -6.08 -21.48 5.28
C VAL A 336 -6.97 -22.70 5.07
N GLU A 337 -8.07 -22.75 5.80
CA GLU A 337 -9.09 -23.81 5.73
C GLU A 337 -10.05 -23.61 4.56
#